data_AF-A0A819SHZ3-F1
#
_entry.id   AF-A0A819SHZ3-F1
#
_cell.length_a   1.000
_cell.length_b   1.000
_cell.length_c   1.000
_cell.angle_alpha   90.00
_cell.angle_beta   90.00
_cell.angle_gamma   90.00
#
_symmetry.space_group_name_H-M   'P 1'
#
loop_
_entity.id
_entity.type
_entity.pdbx_description
1 polymer ?
#
loop_
_entity_poly.entity_id
_entity_poly.type
_entity_poly.pdbx_seq_one_letter_code
_entity_poly.pdbx_strand_id
1 'polypeptide(L)'
;SIAPVTGSQGILFNGARYQLTYSFGYPANIAMGEIMSACIGRTLAPLCTYTGYNGQGLRCGMEGGCSGGPWIVNFNSSIGLGYIISVNSFGCGLYPYTLQGPYFDSTIQSLYDATKTLL
;
A
#
# COMPACT_ATOMS: atom_id res chain seq x y z
N SER A 1 -18.77 -6.35 -10.47
CA SER A 1 -17.34 -6.03 -10.74
C SER A 1 -17.11 -5.97 -12.24
N ILE A 2 -16.28 -5.03 -12.74
CA ILE A 2 -15.85 -4.94 -14.16
C ILE A 2 -14.46 -5.57 -14.41
N ALA A 3 -13.81 -6.07 -13.36
CA ALA A 3 -12.47 -6.67 -13.41
C ALA A 3 -12.27 -7.78 -14.47
N PRO A 4 -13.28 -8.60 -14.86
CA PRO A 4 -13.11 -9.59 -15.93
C PRO A 4 -12.72 -8.98 -17.28
N VAL A 5 -13.03 -7.68 -17.49
CA VAL A 5 -12.78 -6.98 -18.76
C VAL A 5 -11.53 -6.09 -18.66
N THR A 6 -11.31 -5.44 -17.52
CA THR A 6 -10.21 -4.47 -17.32
C THR A 6 -8.97 -5.05 -16.65
N GLY A 7 -9.08 -6.25 -16.09
CA GLY A 7 -8.10 -6.80 -15.16
C GLY A 7 -8.18 -6.16 -13.76
N SER A 8 -7.41 -6.72 -12.83
CA SER A 8 -7.18 -6.20 -11.49
C SER A 8 -5.75 -6.50 -11.06
N GLN A 9 -5.24 -5.75 -10.08
CA GLN A 9 -4.00 -6.15 -9.41
C GLN A 9 -4.19 -7.51 -8.73
N GLY A 10 -3.11 -8.29 -8.62
CA GLY A 10 -3.09 -9.41 -7.67
C GLY A 10 -2.99 -8.89 -6.24
N ILE A 11 -3.30 -9.75 -5.26
CA ILE A 11 -3.05 -9.47 -3.84
C ILE A 11 -2.17 -10.61 -3.31
N LEU A 12 -1.12 -10.25 -2.57
CA LEU A 12 -0.21 -11.20 -1.94
C LEU A 12 -0.32 -11.07 -0.42
N PHE A 13 -0.88 -12.11 0.20
CA PHE A 13 -0.90 -12.28 1.65
C PHE A 13 0.30 -13.08 2.11
N ASN A 14 0.74 -12.86 3.34
CA ASN A 14 1.87 -13.54 3.97
C ASN A 14 3.16 -13.50 3.11
N GLY A 15 3.32 -12.42 2.34
CA GLY A 15 4.46 -12.22 1.45
C GLY A 15 5.76 -11.89 2.19
N ALA A 16 6.88 -11.96 1.46
CA ALA A 16 8.16 -11.55 2.03
C ALA A 16 8.13 -10.07 2.46
N ARG A 17 8.86 -9.74 3.53
CA ARG A 17 9.05 -8.35 3.97
C ARG A 17 10.26 -7.70 3.28
N TYR A 18 10.35 -6.38 3.37
CA TYR A 18 11.51 -5.59 2.91
C TYR A 18 11.73 -5.65 1.39
N GLN A 19 10.64 -5.82 0.64
CA GLN A 19 10.65 -5.88 -0.82
C GLN A 19 10.72 -4.49 -1.44
N LEU A 20 11.22 -4.42 -2.68
CA LEU A 20 11.09 -3.23 -3.51
C LEU A 20 9.62 -3.03 -3.85
N THR A 21 9.08 -1.89 -3.48
CA THR A 21 7.65 -1.60 -3.48
C THR A 21 7.37 -0.25 -4.10
N TYR A 22 6.30 -0.20 -4.89
CA TYR A 22 5.71 1.02 -5.45
C TYR A 22 4.45 1.33 -4.65
N SER A 23 4.46 2.45 -3.92
CA SER A 23 3.25 2.99 -3.30
C SER A 23 2.65 4.04 -4.23
N PHE A 24 1.35 3.95 -4.49
CA PHE A 24 0.61 4.92 -5.29
C PHE A 24 -0.45 5.65 -4.45
N GLY A 25 -0.80 6.88 -4.81
CA GLY A 25 -1.90 7.61 -4.17
C GLY A 25 -2.15 9.00 -4.77
N TYR A 26 -3.14 9.70 -4.22
CA TYR A 26 -3.52 11.07 -4.61
C TYR A 26 -3.38 12.02 -3.42
N PRO A 27 -2.16 12.36 -3.02
CA PRO A 27 -1.95 13.15 -1.82
C PRO A 27 -2.27 14.63 -2.06
N ALA A 28 -2.97 15.25 -1.11
CA ALA A 28 -3.40 16.65 -1.17
C ALA A 28 -2.22 17.63 -1.22
N ASN A 29 -1.06 17.27 -0.66
CA ASN A 29 0.14 18.12 -0.73
C ASN A 29 0.80 18.16 -2.13
N ILE A 30 0.37 17.31 -3.08
CA ILE A 30 0.89 17.29 -4.46
C ILE A 30 -0.27 17.58 -5.40
N ALA A 31 -0.23 18.76 -6.04
CA ALA A 31 -1.26 19.22 -6.97
C ALA A 31 -2.70 19.03 -6.43
N MET A 32 -2.91 19.26 -5.13
CA MET A 32 -4.22 19.15 -4.46
C MET A 32 -4.89 17.77 -4.62
N GLY A 33 -4.11 16.71 -4.84
CA GLY A 33 -4.63 15.35 -5.04
C GLY A 33 -5.22 15.11 -6.43
N GLU A 34 -5.02 16.01 -7.39
CA GLU A 34 -5.54 15.83 -8.76
C GLU A 34 -4.66 14.90 -9.62
N ILE A 35 -3.41 14.67 -9.20
CA ILE A 35 -2.49 13.78 -9.90
C ILE A 35 -2.12 12.57 -9.05
N MET A 36 -2.05 11.42 -9.72
CA MET A 36 -1.50 10.22 -9.11
C MET A 36 0.00 10.40 -8.90
N SER A 37 0.42 10.21 -7.65
CA SER A 37 1.82 10.25 -7.23
C SER A 37 2.28 8.87 -6.78
N ALA A 38 3.60 8.65 -6.79
CA ALA A 38 4.19 7.40 -6.36
C ALA A 38 5.45 7.58 -5.52
N CYS A 39 5.66 6.66 -4.59
CA CYS A 39 6.90 6.48 -3.85
C CYS A 39 7.47 5.10 -4.17
N ILE A 40 8.77 5.02 -4.42
CA ILE A 40 9.45 3.78 -4.80
C ILE A 40 10.60 3.53 -3.84
N GLY A 41 10.63 2.36 -3.22
CA GLY A 41 11.69 2.01 -2.29
C GLY A 41 11.54 0.62 -1.71
N ARG A 42 12.60 0.13 -1.05
CA ARG A 42 12.49 -1.07 -0.23
C ARG A 42 11.72 -0.73 1.03
N THR A 43 10.76 -1.58 1.39
CA THR A 43 10.10 -1.45 2.69
C THR A 43 11.10 -1.70 3.82
N LEU A 44 10.82 -1.14 4.98
CA LEU A 44 11.64 -1.23 6.19
C LEU A 44 10.77 -1.65 7.38
N ALA A 45 11.42 -1.92 8.52
CA ALA A 45 10.70 -2.16 9.77
C ALA A 45 9.81 -0.93 10.08
N PRO A 46 8.63 -1.13 10.68
CA PRO A 46 7.75 0.00 10.97
C PRO A 46 8.45 0.96 11.95
N LEU A 47 8.59 2.23 11.57
CA LEU A 47 9.22 3.25 12.42
C LEU A 47 8.26 3.85 13.45
N CYS A 48 6.95 3.78 13.19
CA CYS A 48 5.91 4.10 14.16
C CYS A 48 4.89 2.96 14.28
N THR A 49 4.61 2.58 15.52
CA THR A 49 3.79 1.43 15.84
C THR A 49 2.77 1.81 16.91
N TYR A 50 1.54 1.35 16.73
CA TYR A 50 0.58 1.22 17.82
C TYR A 50 0.74 -0.16 18.45
N THR A 51 0.24 -0.35 19.68
CA THR A 51 0.19 -1.68 20.31
C THR A 51 -0.52 -2.67 19.37
N GLY A 52 0.13 -3.78 19.04
CA GLY A 52 -0.41 -4.79 18.12
C GLY A 52 -0.28 -4.46 16.63
N TYR A 53 0.32 -3.32 16.26
CA TYR A 53 0.54 -2.98 14.85
C TYR A 53 1.65 -3.84 14.25
N ASN A 54 1.25 -4.72 13.32
CA ASN A 54 2.16 -5.55 12.55
C ASN A 54 2.26 -5.00 11.12
N GLY A 55 3.12 -4.00 10.90
CA GLY A 55 3.23 -3.30 9.62
C GLY A 55 4.64 -3.25 9.05
N GLN A 56 4.78 -2.42 8.02
CA GLN A 56 6.04 -2.05 7.38
C GLN A 56 6.04 -0.55 7.11
N GLY A 57 7.24 0.01 7.01
CA GLY A 57 7.44 1.40 6.59
C GLY A 57 7.95 1.51 5.17
N LEU A 58 7.68 2.64 4.54
CA LEU A 58 8.24 3.05 3.26
C LEU A 58 8.62 4.53 3.34
N ARG A 59 9.82 4.88 2.87
CA ARG A 59 10.21 6.29 2.71
C ARG A 59 9.35 6.92 1.63
N CYS A 60 8.53 7.89 2.01
CA CYS A 60 7.54 8.49 1.14
C CYS A 60 7.09 9.85 1.68
N GLY A 61 7.07 10.87 0.81
CA GLY A 61 6.63 12.23 1.15
C GLY A 61 5.17 12.55 0.80
N MET A 62 4.37 11.52 0.47
CA MET A 62 2.93 11.69 0.28
C MET A 62 2.24 11.92 1.63
N GLU A 63 1.37 12.94 1.69
CA GLU A 63 0.60 13.28 2.89
C GLU A 63 -0.88 12.83 2.77
N GLY A 64 -1.77 13.45 3.55
CA GLY A 64 -3.20 13.16 3.55
C GLY A 64 -3.80 13.16 2.14
N GLY A 65 -4.74 12.25 1.89
CA GLY A 65 -5.29 11.99 0.55
C GLY A 65 -4.69 10.76 -0.13
N CYS A 66 -3.45 10.36 0.20
CA CYS A 66 -2.90 9.10 -0.34
C CYS A 66 -3.40 7.84 0.36
N SER A 67 -4.02 7.95 1.54
CA SER A 67 -4.49 6.80 2.35
C SER A 67 -5.37 5.84 1.54
N GLY A 68 -5.18 4.54 1.75
CA GLY A 68 -5.83 3.47 0.99
C GLY A 68 -5.15 3.11 -0.33
N GLY A 69 -4.26 3.98 -0.84
CA GLY A 69 -3.51 3.73 -2.06
C GLY A 69 -2.59 2.48 -1.95
N PRO A 70 -2.44 1.70 -3.03
CA PRO A 70 -1.83 0.38 -2.96
C PRO A 70 -0.31 0.42 -2.87
N TRP A 71 0.26 -0.54 -2.14
CA TRP A 71 1.69 -0.87 -2.18
C TRP A 71 1.88 -2.12 -3.02
N ILE A 72 2.58 -1.99 -4.15
CA ILE A 72 2.69 -3.02 -5.18
C ILE A 72 4.13 -3.52 -5.29
N VAL A 73 4.32 -4.84 -5.21
CA VAL A 73 5.59 -5.53 -5.52
C VAL A 73 5.50 -6.22 -6.88
N ASN A 74 6.66 -6.53 -7.45
CA ASN A 74 6.80 -7.11 -8.79
C ASN A 74 6.01 -6.30 -9.85
N PHE A 75 5.95 -4.98 -9.67
CA PHE A 75 5.22 -4.10 -10.55
C PHE A 75 5.91 -4.03 -11.91
N ASN A 76 5.18 -4.43 -12.95
CA ASN A 76 5.59 -4.26 -14.33
C ASN A 76 4.91 -3.01 -14.90
N SER A 77 5.67 -1.94 -15.04
CA SER A 77 5.17 -0.65 -15.55
C SER A 77 4.68 -0.70 -17.01
N SER A 78 5.10 -1.69 -17.80
CA SER A 78 4.65 -1.82 -19.20
C SER A 78 3.21 -2.32 -19.32
N ILE A 79 2.75 -3.10 -18.34
CA ILE A 79 1.37 -3.64 -18.30
C ILE A 79 0.57 -3.10 -17.12
N GLY A 80 1.19 -2.32 -16.22
CA GLY A 80 0.55 -1.73 -15.05
C GLY A 80 0.11 -2.74 -14.00
N LEU A 81 0.70 -3.94 -13.94
CA LEU A 81 0.28 -5.03 -13.04
C LEU A 81 1.38 -5.45 -12.07
N GLY A 82 0.97 -5.90 -10.89
CA GLY A 82 1.80 -6.52 -9.86
C GLY A 82 0.93 -7.11 -8.75
N TYR A 83 1.50 -7.20 -7.54
CA TYR A 83 0.79 -7.71 -6.36
C TYR A 83 0.71 -6.67 -5.26
N ILE A 84 -0.49 -6.35 -4.82
CA ILE A 84 -0.74 -5.51 -3.64
C ILE A 84 -0.33 -6.30 -2.40
N ILE A 85 0.55 -5.72 -1.58
CA ILE A 85 1.04 -6.30 -0.32
C ILE A 85 0.69 -5.46 0.92
N SER A 86 0.19 -4.23 0.70
CA SER A 86 -0.17 -3.28 1.74
C SER A 86 -0.96 -2.10 1.14
N VAL A 87 -1.33 -1.15 1.98
CA VAL A 87 -1.92 0.13 1.60
C VAL A 87 -1.31 1.27 2.41
N ASN A 88 -1.31 2.48 1.83
CA ASN A 88 -1.00 3.72 2.55
C ASN A 88 -1.94 3.85 3.75
N SER A 89 -1.41 3.87 4.98
CA SER A 89 -2.25 3.93 6.18
C SER A 89 -2.04 5.22 6.96
N PHE A 90 -0.87 5.38 7.58
CA PHE A 90 -0.59 6.55 8.42
C PHE A 90 0.88 6.99 8.31
N GLY A 91 1.10 8.30 8.48
CA GLY A 91 2.42 8.86 8.74
C GLY A 91 2.65 9.04 10.24
N CYS A 92 3.83 9.51 10.61
CA CYS A 92 4.17 9.75 12.01
C CYS A 92 5.08 10.97 12.14
N GLY A 93 4.70 11.93 13.00
CA GLY A 93 5.42 13.20 13.13
C GLY A 93 6.89 13.06 13.54
N LEU A 94 7.24 12.01 14.29
CA LEU A 94 8.63 11.74 14.71
C LEU A 94 9.52 11.24 13.56
N TYR A 95 8.92 10.71 12.48
CA TYR A 95 9.64 10.21 11.30
C TYR A 95 9.01 10.83 10.05
N PRO A 96 9.31 12.11 9.76
CA PRO A 96 8.81 12.76 8.57
C PRO A 96 9.25 11.96 7.33
N TYR A 97 8.41 11.98 6.29
CA TYR A 97 8.65 11.26 5.04
C TYR A 97 8.69 9.73 5.20
N THR A 98 7.99 9.17 6.18
CA THR A 98 7.75 7.72 6.28
C THR A 98 6.26 7.44 6.32
N LEU A 99 5.81 6.57 5.42
CA LEU A 99 4.45 6.09 5.36
C LEU A 99 4.40 4.65 5.85
N GLN A 100 3.44 4.37 6.72
CA GLN A 100 3.25 3.06 7.33
C GLN A 100 2.11 2.35 6.63
N GLY A 101 2.29 1.05 6.36
CA GLY A 101 1.29 0.19 5.75
C GLY A 101 1.16 -1.14 6.51
N PRO A 102 -0.07 -1.64 6.73
CA PRO A 102 -0.28 -2.91 7.44
C PRO A 102 0.35 -4.05 6.64
N TYR A 103 0.92 -5.03 7.34
CA TYR A 103 1.33 -6.26 6.69
C TYR A 103 0.09 -7.12 6.44
N PHE A 104 -0.08 -7.59 5.22
CA PHE A 104 -1.21 -8.44 4.83
C PHE A 104 -1.00 -9.87 5.32
N ASP A 105 -1.18 -10.10 6.62
CA ASP A 105 -1.16 -11.44 7.22
C ASP A 105 -2.45 -12.22 7.00
N SER A 106 -2.53 -13.41 7.62
CA SER A 106 -3.71 -14.28 7.60
C SER A 106 -4.99 -13.61 8.13
N THR A 107 -4.88 -12.61 9.00
CA THR A 107 -6.05 -11.89 9.53
C THR A 107 -6.65 -11.01 8.43
N ILE A 108 -5.80 -10.26 7.72
CA ILE A 108 -6.23 -9.45 6.57
C ILE A 108 -6.74 -10.37 5.45
N GLN A 109 -6.09 -11.52 5.21
CA GLN A 109 -6.55 -12.50 4.23
C GLN A 109 -7.96 -13.02 4.54
N SER A 110 -8.21 -13.39 5.80
CA SER A 110 -9.51 -13.87 6.25
C SER A 110 -10.59 -12.81 6.06
N LEU A 111 -10.28 -11.55 6.38
CA LEU A 111 -11.17 -10.42 6.14
C LEU A 111 -11.46 -10.23 4.65
N TYR A 112 -10.42 -10.28 3.80
CA TYR A 112 -10.59 -10.19 2.34
C TYR A 112 -11.48 -11.33 1.84
N ASP A 113 -11.24 -12.57 2.25
CA ASP A 113 -12.02 -13.73 1.82
C ASP A 113 -13.48 -13.66 2.26
N ALA A 114 -13.76 -13.10 3.44
CA ALA A 114 -15.11 -12.89 3.95
C ALA A 114 -15.87 -11.77 3.19
N THR A 115 -15.16 -10.84 2.56
CA THR A 115 -15.76 -9.62 2.00
C THR A 115 -15.65 -9.51 0.48
N LYS A 116 -14.78 -10.28 -0.19
CA LYS A 116 -14.54 -10.20 -1.64
C LYS A 116 -15.77 -10.49 -2.51
N THR A 117 -16.78 -11.15 -1.96
CA THR A 117 -18.07 -11.43 -2.63
C THR A 117 -19.22 -10.57 -2.12
N LEU A 118 -18.98 -9.71 -1.13
CA LEU A 118 -19.96 -8.73 -0.67
C LEU A 118 -20.00 -7.59 -1.68
N LEU A 119 -20.85 -7.76 -2.69
CA LEU A 119 -21.30 -6.74 -3.62
C LEU A 119 -22.81 -6.89 -3.80
#